data_AF-G1VS09-F1
#
_entry.id   AF-G1VS09-F1
#
_cell.length_a   1.000
_cell.length_b   1.000
_cell.length_c   1.000
_cell.angle_alpha   90.00
_cell.angle_beta   90.00
_cell.angle_gamma   90.00
#
_symmetry.space_group_name_H-M   'P 1'
#
loop_
_entity.id
_entity.type
_entity.pdbx_description
1 polymer ?
#
loop_
_entity_poly.entity_id
_entity_poly.type
_entity_poly.pdbx_seq_one_letter_code
_entity_poly.pdbx_strand_id
1 'polypeptide(L)'
;MIEASFAMQYPSKDLFAVGDDDMEWREFVTLLSGIMPETPLGQIIKIRSEDDDDILQHFTPEQHRIRNIWRNRQMQQVLKQSNKNEVMKQMKAMFKSMAA
;
A
#
# COMPACT_ATOMS: atom_id res chain seq x y z
N MET A 1 -1.86 -3.50 11.75
CA MET A 1 -2.13 -2.37 10.83
C MET A 1 -3.61 -2.25 10.51
N ILE A 2 -4.23 -3.29 9.94
CA ILE A 2 -5.68 -3.33 9.72
C ILE A 2 -6.40 -3.24 11.08
N GLU A 3 -6.09 -4.12 12.02
CA GLU A 3 -6.64 -4.10 13.39
C GLU A 3 -6.51 -2.74 14.08
N ALA A 4 -5.32 -2.13 14.10
CA ALA A 4 -5.13 -0.81 14.69
C ALA A 4 -5.99 0.27 14.02
N SER A 5 -6.26 0.14 12.72
CA SER A 5 -7.13 1.08 12.00
C SER A 5 -8.60 0.85 12.34
N PHE A 6 -9.01 -0.40 12.47
CA PHE A 6 -10.34 -0.75 12.97
C PHE A 6 -10.54 -0.32 14.42
N ALA A 7 -9.60 -0.58 15.32
CA ALA A 7 -9.68 -0.12 16.71
C ALA A 7 -9.77 1.41 16.81
N MET A 8 -9.07 2.14 15.93
CA MET A 8 -9.08 3.59 15.92
C MET A 8 -10.38 4.19 15.34
N GLN A 9 -10.90 3.62 14.25
CA GLN A 9 -12.04 4.18 13.53
C GLN A 9 -13.39 3.53 13.88
N TYR A 10 -13.37 2.25 14.21
CA TYR A 10 -14.52 1.40 14.55
C TYR A 10 -14.29 0.67 15.88
N PRO A 11 -14.14 1.38 17.02
CA PRO A 11 -13.74 0.78 18.29
C PRO A 11 -14.73 -0.26 18.84
N SER A 12 -15.98 -0.25 18.39
CA SER A 12 -17.00 -1.24 18.75
C SER A 12 -16.94 -2.53 17.94
N LYS A 13 -16.03 -2.63 16.97
CA LYS A 13 -15.90 -3.77 16.07
C LYS A 13 -14.70 -4.61 16.48
N ASP A 14 -14.98 -5.75 17.10
CA ASP A 14 -13.96 -6.75 17.42
C ASP A 14 -13.72 -7.65 16.20
N LEU A 15 -12.49 -7.62 15.68
CA LEU A 15 -12.08 -8.43 14.54
C LEU A 15 -11.76 -9.89 14.92
N PHE A 16 -11.73 -10.20 16.21
CA PHE A 16 -11.43 -11.52 16.75
C PHE A 16 -12.63 -12.18 17.42
N ALA A 17 -13.80 -11.55 17.36
CA ALA A 17 -15.03 -12.15 17.85
C ALA A 17 -15.32 -13.45 17.09
N VAL A 18 -15.90 -14.42 17.79
CA VAL A 18 -16.20 -15.76 17.25
C VAL A 18 -17.58 -16.19 17.75
N GLY A 19 -18.30 -16.96 16.94
CA GLY A 19 -19.65 -17.43 17.30
C GLY A 19 -20.70 -16.39 16.93
N ASP A 20 -21.66 -16.13 17.82
CA ASP A 20 -22.79 -15.24 17.54
C ASP A 20 -22.39 -13.76 17.38
N ASP A 21 -21.23 -13.38 17.93
CA ASP A 21 -20.66 -12.03 17.82
C ASP A 21 -19.67 -11.89 16.64
N ASP A 22 -19.47 -12.95 15.84
CA ASP A 22 -18.56 -12.92 14.69
C ASP A 22 -19.02 -11.91 13.63
N MET A 23 -18.06 -11.21 13.03
CA MET A 23 -18.34 -10.18 12.05
C MET A 23 -18.53 -10.81 10.67
N GLU A 24 -19.67 -10.54 10.06
CA GLU A 24 -19.96 -10.94 8.70
C GLU A 24 -18.90 -10.41 7.72
N TRP A 25 -18.41 -11.27 6.81
CA TRP A 25 -17.38 -10.88 5.84
C TRP A 25 -17.76 -9.64 5.02
N ARG A 26 -19.04 -9.53 4.65
CA ARG A 26 -19.56 -8.38 3.91
C ARG A 26 -19.48 -7.08 4.72
N GLU A 27 -19.73 -7.16 6.02
CA GLU A 27 -19.57 -6.03 6.93
C GLU A 27 -18.10 -5.64 7.01
N PHE A 28 -17.19 -6.59 7.24
CA PHE A 28 -15.76 -6.34 7.28
C PHE A 28 -15.27 -5.62 6.01
N VAL A 29 -15.62 -6.11 4.82
CA VAL A 29 -15.23 -5.49 3.55
C VAL A 29 -15.79 -4.08 3.42
N THR A 30 -17.04 -3.87 3.84
CA THR A 30 -17.68 -2.54 3.82
C THR A 30 -16.92 -1.57 4.72
N LEU A 31 -16.61 -1.98 5.96
CA LEU A 31 -15.86 -1.17 6.92
C LEU A 31 -14.42 -0.89 6.43
N LEU A 32 -13.75 -1.92 5.90
CA LEU A 32 -12.39 -1.80 5.35
C LEU A 32 -12.33 -0.81 4.19
N SER A 33 -13.34 -0.81 3.32
CA SER A 33 -13.44 0.14 2.20
C SER A 33 -13.65 1.59 2.65
N GLY A 34 -14.22 1.79 3.85
CA GLY A 34 -14.44 3.10 4.46
C GLY A 34 -13.30 3.58 5.35
N ILE A 35 -12.15 2.91 5.37
CA ILE A 35 -11.01 3.32 6.21
C ILE A 35 -10.47 4.69 5.76
N MET A 36 -10.33 5.60 6.72
CA MET A 36 -9.88 6.97 6.46
C MET A 36 -8.35 7.06 6.31
N PRO A 37 -7.85 8.07 5.57
CA PRO A 37 -6.42 8.32 5.40
C PRO A 37 -5.64 8.50 6.71
N GLU A 38 -6.28 9.00 7.76
CA GLU A 38 -5.67 9.31 9.05
C GLU A 38 -5.38 8.05 9.88
N THR A 39 -5.98 6.92 9.52
CA THR A 39 -5.74 5.64 10.17
C THR A 39 -4.33 5.11 9.91
N PRO A 40 -3.78 4.22 10.77
CA PRO A 40 -2.50 3.59 10.51
C PRO A 40 -2.39 2.93 9.12
N LEU A 41 -3.46 2.28 8.64
CA LEU A 41 -3.54 1.73 7.29
C LEU A 41 -3.59 2.82 6.23
N GLY A 42 -4.44 3.83 6.43
CA GLY A 42 -4.57 4.98 5.54
C GLY A 42 -3.25 5.72 5.33
N GLN A 43 -2.48 5.95 6.40
CA GLN A 43 -1.18 6.62 6.35
C GLN A 43 -0.16 5.84 5.50
N ILE A 44 -0.10 4.52 5.67
CA ILE A 44 0.80 3.68 4.87
C ILE A 44 0.35 3.63 3.41
N ILE A 45 -0.95 3.55 3.14
CA ILE A 45 -1.46 3.60 1.76
C ILE A 45 -1.06 4.93 1.13
N LYS A 46 -1.31 6.06 1.81
CA LYS A 46 -0.94 7.40 1.36
C LYS A 46 0.55 7.49 1.00
N ILE A 47 1.44 7.01 1.87
CA ILE A 47 2.90 7.00 1.60
C ILE A 47 3.25 6.14 0.38
N ARG A 48 2.60 4.98 0.21
CA ARG A 48 2.90 4.03 -0.86
C ARG A 48 2.35 4.44 -2.22
N SER A 49 1.21 5.10 -2.24
CA SER A 49 0.54 5.59 -3.45
C SER A 49 0.98 6.99 -3.87
N GLU A 50 1.81 7.67 -3.07
CA GLU A 50 2.22 9.03 -3.39
C GLU A 50 3.17 9.08 -4.59
N ASP A 51 2.82 9.94 -5.54
CA ASP A 51 3.50 10.16 -6.81
C ASP A 51 3.69 11.65 -7.14
N ASP A 52 3.13 12.58 -6.35
CA ASP A 52 3.36 14.02 -6.51
C ASP A 52 4.77 14.41 -6.05
N ASP A 53 5.57 14.97 -6.96
CA ASP A 53 6.97 15.33 -6.70
C ASP A 53 7.13 16.42 -5.63
N ASP A 54 6.19 17.35 -5.51
CA ASP A 54 6.23 18.39 -4.48
C ASP A 54 5.97 17.77 -3.11
N ILE A 55 5.04 16.81 -3.01
CA ILE A 55 4.79 16.10 -1.76
C ILE A 55 5.98 15.21 -1.39
N LEU A 56 6.55 14.49 -2.36
CA LEU A 56 7.67 13.58 -2.15
C LEU A 56 8.93 14.29 -1.66
N GLN A 57 9.17 15.54 -2.06
CA GLN A 57 10.30 16.34 -1.55
C GLN A 57 10.24 16.59 -0.05
N HIS A 58 9.03 16.59 0.53
CA HIS A 58 8.80 16.85 1.94
C HIS A 58 8.69 15.57 2.78
N PHE A 59 8.89 14.39 2.17
CA PHE A 59 8.85 13.13 2.91
C PHE A 59 10.00 13.02 3.90
N THR A 60 9.68 12.48 5.07
CA THR A 60 10.68 12.10 6.06
C THR A 60 11.50 10.89 5.56
N PRO A 61 12.71 10.66 6.11
CA PRO A 61 13.51 9.48 5.76
C PRO A 61 12.75 8.16 5.93
N GLU A 62 11.88 8.06 6.94
CA GLU A 62 11.08 6.86 7.17
C GLU A 62 9.96 6.69 6.11
N GLN A 63 9.30 7.77 5.69
CA GLN A 63 8.31 7.72 4.61
C GLN A 63 8.96 7.27 3.29
N HIS A 64 10.15 7.78 2.96
CA HIS A 64 10.92 7.29 1.82
C HIS A 64 11.26 5.81 1.96
N ARG A 65 11.70 5.35 3.14
CA ARG A 65 12.00 3.94 3.40
C ARG A 65 10.79 3.06 3.13
N ILE A 66 9.63 3.39 3.69
CA ILE A 66 8.37 2.65 3.52
C ILE A 66 8.02 2.54 2.02
N ARG A 67 8.05 3.67 1.31
CA ARG A 67 7.72 3.72 -0.12
C ARG A 67 8.71 2.91 -0.97
N ASN A 68 10.01 3.04 -0.72
CA ASN A 68 11.05 2.33 -1.48
C ASN A 68 10.97 0.82 -1.28
N ILE A 69 10.74 0.35 -0.04
CA ILE A 69 10.52 -1.07 0.23
C ILE A 69 9.32 -1.60 -0.55
N TRP A 70 8.21 -0.84 -0.58
CA TRP A 70 7.02 -1.23 -1.32
C TRP A 70 7.29 -1.32 -2.84
N ARG A 71 7.88 -0.28 -3.45
CA ARG A 71 8.20 -0.26 -4.87
C ARG A 71 9.18 -1.37 -5.26
N ASN A 72 10.19 -1.65 -4.42
CA ASN A 72 11.10 -2.77 -4.63
C ASN A 72 10.36 -4.11 -4.65
N ARG A 73 9.42 -4.34 -3.72
CA ARG A 73 8.60 -5.55 -3.72
C ARG A 73 7.76 -5.69 -4.99
N GLN A 74 7.12 -4.60 -5.44
CA GLN A 74 6.33 -4.59 -6.66
C GLN A 74 7.19 -4.91 -7.89
N MET A 75 8.38 -4.30 -8.00
CA MET A 75 9.33 -4.61 -9.08
C MET A 75 9.71 -6.09 -9.06
N GLN A 76 10.03 -6.68 -7.91
CA GLN A 76 10.38 -8.10 -7.81
C GLN A 76 9.22 -9.02 -8.19
N GLN A 77 7.96 -8.63 -7.93
CA GLN A 77 6.79 -9.40 -8.38
C GLN A 77 6.64 -9.36 -9.90
N VAL A 78 6.79 -8.18 -10.52
CA VAL A 78 6.78 -8.03 -11.99
C VAL A 78 7.90 -8.87 -12.62
N LEU A 79 9.12 -8.83 -12.07
CA LEU A 79 10.25 -9.62 -12.58
C LEU A 79 10.01 -11.13 -12.53
N LYS A 80 9.29 -11.63 -11.52
CA LYS A 80 8.96 -13.05 -11.39
C LYS A 80 7.86 -13.49 -12.37
N GLN A 81 6.95 -12.58 -12.72
CA GLN A 81 5.80 -12.87 -13.58
C GLN A 81 6.10 -12.65 -15.06
N SER A 82 7.09 -11.81 -15.37
CA SER A 82 7.43 -11.44 -16.75
C SER A 82 8.49 -12.36 -17.36
N ASN A 83 8.37 -12.61 -18.67
CA ASN A 83 9.41 -13.28 -19.43
C ASN A 83 10.65 -12.37 -19.53
N LYS A 84 11.86 -12.88 -19.24
CA LYS A 84 13.09 -12.05 -19.08
C LYS A 84 13.35 -11.05 -20.21
N ASN A 85 12.92 -11.37 -21.43
CA ASN A 85 13.07 -10.52 -22.61
C ASN A 85 12.17 -9.27 -22.58
N GLU A 86 10.95 -9.34 -22.04
CA GLU A 86 10.05 -8.19 -21.92
C GLU A 86 10.53 -7.22 -20.83
N VAL A 87 10.98 -7.77 -19.71
CA VAL A 87 11.62 -6.99 -18.64
C VAL A 87 12.79 -6.18 -19.18
N MET A 88 13.71 -6.82 -19.90
CA MET A 88 14.87 -6.14 -20.49
C MET A 88 14.48 -5.04 -21.48
N LYS A 89 13.36 -5.21 -22.20
CA LYS A 89 12.86 -4.22 -23.16
C LYS A 89 12.25 -3.00 -22.45
N GLN A 90 11.47 -3.22 -21.40
CA GLN A 90 10.94 -2.14 -20.55
C GLN A 90 12.06 -1.39 -19.82
N MET A 91 13.04 -2.12 -19.27
CA MET A 91 14.18 -1.53 -18.57
C MET A 91 15.02 -0.65 -19.51
N LYS A 92 15.28 -1.11 -20.75
CA LYS A 92 15.93 -0.29 -21.80
C LYS A 92 15.15 0.98 -22.15
N ALA A 93 13.82 0.90 -22.21
CA ALA A 93 12.98 2.07 -22.49
C ALA A 93 13.06 3.09 -21.35
N MET A 94 13.02 2.61 -20.10
CA MET A 94 13.12 3.45 -18.90
C MET A 94 14.48 4.17 -18.80
N PHE A 95 15.59 3.48 -19.10
CA PHE A 95 16.91 4.12 -19.15
C PHE A 95 17.02 5.16 -20.27
N LYS A 96 16.40 4.92 -21.43
CA LYS A 96 16.38 5.91 -22.54
C LYS A 96 15.60 7.17 -22.16
N SER A 97 14.50 7.04 -21.43
CA SER A 97 13.69 8.20 -21.01
C SER A 97 14.31 9.00 -19.87
N MET A 98 15.28 8.44 -19.13
CA MET A 98 16.03 9.17 -18.09
C MET A 98 17.31 9.84 -18.61
N ALA A 99 17.75 9.50 -19.83
CA ALA A 99 18.95 10.04 -20.46
C ALA A 99 18.63 11.12 -21.53
N ALA A 100 17.35 11.38 -21.78
CA ALA A 100 16.83 12.42 -22.67
C ALA A 100 16.24 13.55 -21.82
#